data_AF-A0A2D4HY70-F1
#
_entry.id   AF-A0A2D4HY70-F1
#
_cell.length_a   1.000
_cell.length_b   1.000
_cell.length_c   1.000
_cell.angle_alpha   90.00
_cell.angle_beta   90.00
_cell.angle_gamma   90.00
#
_symmetry.space_group_name_H-M   'P 1'
#
loop_
_entity.id
_entity.type
_entity.pdbx_description
1 polymer ?
#
loop_
_entity_poly.entity_id
_entity_poly.type
_entity_poly.pdbx_seq_one_letter_code
_entity_poly.pdbx_strand_id
1 'polypeptide(L)'
;VKETVALELSYVNSNLQLLKEELEELNSCMEVYQNDSDSISVPMIPLGLKETRELDWAAPLKAVIKEHYNEDGDSYKAELETLVDLRQAMRAPSRNKAGLELLMEYYSQLYFLDNRFFSPHQNLGLFFHWYDSLTGVPSHQRALAFEKGSVLFNIGALHTQIGA
;
A
#
# COMPACT_ATOMS: atom_id res chain seq x y z
N VAL A 1 -26.11 63.46 -31.94
CA VAL A 1 -25.80 63.22 -30.51
C VAL A 1 -26.73 62.16 -29.92
N LYS A 2 -28.05 62.40 -29.77
CA LYS A 2 -28.96 61.38 -29.18
C LYS A 2 -29.03 60.06 -29.97
N GLU A 3 -29.12 60.12 -31.29
CA GLU A 3 -29.13 58.92 -32.14
C GLU A 3 -27.79 58.17 -32.11
N THR A 4 -26.68 58.90 -32.08
CA THR A 4 -25.33 58.33 -31.94
C THR A 4 -25.16 57.59 -30.62
N VAL A 5 -25.60 58.20 -29.52
CA VAL A 5 -25.58 57.59 -28.19
C VAL A 5 -26.50 56.36 -28.13
N ALA A 6 -27.67 56.41 -28.76
CA ALA A 6 -28.58 55.26 -28.83
C ALA A 6 -27.96 54.10 -29.62
N LEU A 7 -27.24 54.39 -30.70
CA LEU A 7 -26.54 53.38 -31.50
C LEU A 7 -25.40 52.73 -30.71
N GLU A 8 -24.58 53.51 -30.03
CA GLU A 8 -23.51 53.00 -29.15
C GLU A 8 -24.06 52.15 -28.01
N LEU A 9 -25.17 52.57 -27.39
CA LEU A 9 -25.84 51.80 -26.35
C LEU A 9 -26.35 50.46 -26.87
N SER A 10 -26.94 50.45 -28.08
CA SER A 10 -27.41 49.22 -28.72
C SER A 10 -26.27 48.25 -29.04
N TYR A 11 -25.12 48.78 -29.47
CA TYR A 11 -23.93 48.00 -29.77
C TYR A 11 -23.35 47.37 -28.50
N VAL A 12 -23.22 48.15 -27.42
CA VAL A 12 -22.76 47.64 -26.12
C VAL A 12 -23.70 46.58 -25.56
N ASN A 13 -25.01 46.79 -25.68
CA ASN A 13 -26.00 45.83 -25.19
C ASN A 13 -25.98 44.52 -25.99
N SER A 14 -25.77 44.60 -27.31
CA SER A 14 -25.57 43.41 -28.16
C SER A 14 -24.32 42.62 -27.77
N ASN A 15 -23.23 43.31 -27.45
CA ASN A 15 -21.99 42.65 -27.03
C ASN A 15 -22.14 41.99 -25.65
N LEU A 16 -22.84 42.63 -24.72
CA LEU A 16 -23.16 42.04 -23.41
C LEU A 16 -24.03 40.79 -23.55
N GLN A 17 -25.00 40.81 -24.47
CA GLN A 17 -25.85 39.66 -24.76
C GLN A 17 -25.03 38.48 -25.30
N LEU A 18 -24.16 38.75 -26.28
CA LEU A 18 -23.24 37.73 -26.83
C LEU A 18 -22.31 37.15 -25.77
N LEU A 19 -21.68 37.99 -24.95
CA LEU A 19 -20.82 37.54 -23.85
C LEU A 19 -21.59 36.70 -22.82
N LYS A 20 -22.87 37.02 -22.57
CA LYS A 20 -23.72 36.23 -21.67
C LYS A 20 -24.03 34.86 -22.25
N GLU A 21 -24.34 34.80 -23.55
CA GLU A 21 -24.60 33.54 -24.26
C GLU A 21 -23.34 32.66 -24.31
N GLU A 22 -22.17 33.23 -24.63
CA GLU A 22 -20.88 32.52 -24.59
C GLU A 22 -20.54 32.01 -23.18
N LEU A 23 -20.83 32.80 -22.14
CA LEU A 23 -20.59 32.40 -20.76
C LEU A 23 -21.55 31.28 -20.30
N GLU A 24 -22.82 31.32 -20.72
CA GLU A 24 -23.79 30.25 -20.47
C GLU A 24 -23.39 28.96 -21.18
N GLU A 25 -22.93 29.04 -22.43
CA GLU A 25 -22.42 27.90 -23.19
C GLU A 25 -21.17 27.29 -22.50
N LEU A 26 -20.24 28.13 -22.04
CA LEU A 26 -19.05 27.69 -21.31
C LEU A 26 -19.41 27.02 -19.97
N ASN A 27 -20.36 27.57 -19.21
CA ASN A 27 -20.85 26.97 -17.97
C ASN A 27 -21.52 25.61 -18.25
N SER A 28 -22.32 25.49 -19.31
CA SER A 28 -22.95 24.23 -19.68
C SER A 28 -21.93 23.14 -20.09
N CYS A 29 -20.82 23.54 -20.73
CA CYS A 29 -19.70 22.64 -21.03
C CYS A 29 -19.01 22.14 -19.75
N MET A 30 -19.11 22.90 -18.66
CA MET A 30 -18.54 22.58 -17.37
C MET A 30 -19.52 21.85 -16.43
N GLU A 31 -20.82 21.82 -16.73
CA GLU A 31 -21.84 21.10 -15.94
C GLU A 31 -21.55 19.60 -15.83
N VAL A 32 -20.94 18.98 -16.85
CA VAL A 32 -20.48 17.57 -16.78
C VAL A 32 -19.42 17.34 -15.68
N TYR A 33 -18.74 18.42 -15.25
CA TYR A 33 -17.74 18.42 -14.17
C TYR A 33 -18.25 19.05 -12.86
N GLN A 34 -19.37 19.78 -12.90
CA GLN A 34 -20.02 20.34 -11.72
C GLN A 34 -21.08 19.36 -11.21
N ASN A 35 -20.61 18.33 -10.51
CA ASN A 35 -21.49 17.44 -9.76
C ASN A 35 -22.10 18.20 -8.56
N ASP A 36 -23.40 18.49 -8.61
CA ASP A 36 -24.23 18.96 -7.47
C ASP A 36 -24.48 17.88 -6.40
N SER A 37 -23.57 16.92 -6.26
CA SER A 37 -23.64 15.83 -5.28
C SER A 37 -22.55 15.99 -4.23
N ASP A 38 -22.94 15.98 -2.95
CA ASP A 38 -22.11 16.09 -1.72
C ASP A 38 -21.02 15.00 -1.53
N SER A 39 -20.61 14.30 -2.59
CA SER A 39 -19.34 13.58 -2.61
C SER A 39 -18.88 13.38 -4.06
N ILE A 40 -17.99 14.25 -4.54
CA ILE A 40 -17.20 13.98 -5.74
C ILE A 40 -16.33 12.75 -5.45
N SER A 41 -16.80 11.56 -5.84
CA SER A 41 -16.04 10.31 -5.72
C SER A 41 -15.05 10.22 -6.87
N VAL A 42 -13.88 10.83 -6.69
CA VAL A 42 -12.75 10.70 -7.64
C VAL A 42 -12.23 9.26 -7.59
N PRO A 43 -12.03 8.58 -8.73
CA PRO A 43 -11.47 7.23 -8.73
C PRO A 43 -10.04 7.24 -8.15
N MET A 44 -9.79 6.35 -7.21
CA MET A 44 -8.50 6.16 -6.56
C MET A 44 -7.72 5.01 -7.23
N ILE A 45 -6.39 5.04 -7.16
CA ILE A 45 -5.52 4.01 -7.74
C ILE A 45 -5.03 3.07 -6.63
N PRO A 46 -5.58 1.85 -6.50
CA PRO A 46 -5.07 0.85 -5.55
C PRO A 46 -3.80 0.18 -6.09
N LEU A 47 -2.87 -0.12 -5.20
CA LEU A 47 -1.67 -0.92 -5.51
C LEU A 47 -1.92 -2.39 -5.22
N GLY A 48 -1.39 -3.27 -6.08
CA GLY A 48 -1.35 -4.71 -5.84
C GLY A 48 -0.42 -5.06 -4.67
N LEU A 49 -0.68 -6.18 -4.00
CA LEU A 49 0.23 -6.71 -2.99
C LEU A 49 1.38 -7.45 -3.67
N LYS A 50 2.56 -7.41 -3.06
CA LYS A 50 3.65 -8.31 -3.40
C LYS A 50 3.34 -9.71 -2.89
N GLU A 51 3.77 -10.72 -3.63
CA GLU A 51 3.60 -12.11 -3.25
C GLU A 51 4.91 -12.70 -2.71
N THR A 52 4.81 -13.73 -1.87
CA THR A 52 5.98 -14.42 -1.32
C THR A 52 5.76 -15.94 -1.29
N ARG A 53 6.87 -16.68 -1.27
CA ARG A 53 6.88 -18.14 -1.12
C ARG A 53 6.92 -18.54 0.35
N GLU A 54 6.60 -19.81 0.59
CA GLU A 54 6.80 -20.44 1.89
C GLU A 54 8.27 -20.37 2.31
N LEU A 55 8.47 -20.20 3.62
CA LEU A 55 9.77 -20.06 4.26
C LEU A 55 9.73 -20.81 5.58
N ASP A 56 10.72 -21.65 5.81
CA ASP A 56 10.88 -22.35 7.08
C ASP A 56 11.69 -21.49 8.07
N TRP A 57 11.00 -20.92 9.05
CA TRP A 57 11.64 -20.25 10.19
C TRP A 57 12.12 -21.22 11.27
N ALA A 58 11.47 -22.38 11.41
CA ALA A 58 11.63 -23.24 12.56
C ALA A 58 13.01 -23.91 12.57
N ALA A 59 13.44 -24.51 11.46
CA ALA A 59 14.71 -25.22 11.43
C ALA A 59 15.94 -24.30 11.70
N PRO A 60 16.07 -23.13 11.04
CA PRO A 60 17.19 -22.23 11.29
C PRO A 60 17.22 -21.64 12.70
N LEU A 61 16.06 -21.28 13.24
CA LEU A 61 15.98 -20.73 14.60
C LEU A 61 16.31 -21.77 15.66
N LYS A 62 15.84 -23.02 15.51
CA LYS A 62 16.23 -24.13 16.41
C LYS A 62 17.73 -24.37 16.40
N ALA A 63 18.36 -24.34 15.22
CA ALA A 63 19.80 -24.51 15.09
C ALA A 63 20.55 -23.40 15.86
N VAL A 64 20.13 -22.15 15.71
CA VAL A 64 20.74 -21.03 16.43
C VAL A 64 20.48 -21.07 17.94
N ILE A 65 19.29 -21.46 18.37
CA ILE A 65 18.98 -21.62 19.80
C ILE A 65 19.93 -22.64 20.43
N LYS A 66 20.13 -23.77 19.76
CA LYS A 66 21.04 -24.82 20.23
C LYS A 66 22.50 -24.39 20.20
N GLU A 67 22.96 -23.74 19.13
CA GLU A 67 24.37 -23.38 18.96
C GLU A 67 24.78 -22.18 19.83
N HIS A 68 23.96 -21.13 19.88
CA HIS A 68 24.31 -19.87 20.53
C HIS A 68 23.90 -19.82 22.00
N TYR A 69 22.73 -20.37 22.34
CA TYR A 69 22.19 -20.32 23.70
C TYR A 69 22.40 -21.63 24.48
N ASN A 70 22.86 -22.69 23.82
CA ASN A 70 23.03 -24.02 24.41
C ASN A 70 21.72 -24.54 25.06
N GLU A 71 20.59 -24.19 24.45
CA GLU A 71 19.25 -24.60 24.86
C GLU A 71 18.66 -25.62 23.88
N ASP A 72 17.69 -26.41 24.35
CA ASP A 72 16.98 -27.33 23.47
C ASP A 72 15.94 -26.59 22.62
N GLY A 73 16.17 -26.56 21.30
CA GLY A 73 15.29 -25.90 20.33
C GLY A 73 13.87 -26.47 20.29
N ASP A 74 13.66 -27.71 20.75
CA ASP A 74 12.32 -28.29 20.84
C ASP A 74 11.47 -27.70 21.98
N SER A 75 12.11 -27.05 22.96
CA SER A 75 11.41 -26.31 24.03
C SER A 75 10.61 -25.11 23.49
N TYR A 76 10.97 -24.60 22.31
CA TYR A 76 10.36 -23.43 21.67
C TYR A 76 9.45 -23.78 20.49
N LYS A 77 9.04 -25.06 20.38
CA LYS A 77 8.31 -25.56 19.22
C LYS A 77 6.97 -24.83 19.01
N ALA A 78 6.23 -24.56 20.09
CA ALA A 78 4.92 -23.92 20.01
C ALA A 78 5.01 -22.47 19.50
N GLU A 79 6.01 -21.72 19.96
CA GLU A 79 6.28 -20.34 19.55
C GLU A 79 6.73 -20.29 18.09
N LEU A 80 7.55 -21.25 17.65
CA LEU A 80 8.00 -21.36 16.27
C LEU A 80 6.85 -21.74 15.32
N GLU A 81 5.96 -22.64 15.73
CA GLU A 81 4.74 -22.96 14.99
C GLU A 81 3.86 -21.72 14.82
N THR A 82 3.67 -20.95 15.90
CA THR A 82 2.92 -19.68 15.87
C THR A 82 3.53 -18.69 14.87
N LEU A 83 4.86 -18.55 14.85
CA LEU A 83 5.57 -17.68 13.89
C LEU A 83 5.39 -18.14 12.44
N VAL A 84 5.47 -19.45 12.18
CA VAL A 84 5.28 -20.03 10.85
C VAL A 84 3.85 -19.82 10.37
N ASP A 85 2.87 -20.06 11.24
CA ASP A 85 1.45 -19.86 10.94
C ASP A 85 1.13 -18.39 10.67
N LEU A 86 1.68 -17.48 11.48
CA LEU A 86 1.55 -16.04 11.27
C LEU A 86 2.13 -15.62 9.92
N ARG A 87 3.32 -16.13 9.55
CA ARG A 87 3.89 -15.88 8.23
C ARG A 87 2.99 -16.42 7.13
N GLN A 88 2.45 -17.63 7.28
CA GLN A 88 1.60 -18.23 6.26
C GLN A 88 0.31 -17.43 6.07
N ALA A 89 -0.31 -17.00 7.17
CA ALA A 89 -1.51 -16.18 7.15
C ALA A 89 -1.28 -14.83 6.44
N MET A 90 -0.15 -14.16 6.70
CA MET A 90 0.13 -12.85 6.11
C MET A 90 0.25 -12.87 4.57
N ARG A 91 0.47 -14.03 3.94
CA ARG A 91 0.57 -14.16 2.47
C ARG A 91 -0.74 -13.85 1.75
N ALA A 92 -1.87 -14.01 2.43
CA ALA A 92 -3.20 -13.75 1.90
C ALA A 92 -4.02 -12.89 2.88
N PRO A 93 -3.61 -11.63 3.12
CA PRO A 93 -4.29 -10.76 4.07
C PRO A 93 -5.64 -10.31 3.47
N SER A 94 -6.65 -10.16 4.32
CA SER A 94 -7.95 -9.64 3.89
C SER A 94 -7.92 -8.13 3.67
N ARG A 95 -8.70 -7.60 2.71
CA ARG A 95 -8.79 -6.15 2.39
C ARG A 95 -9.63 -5.39 3.44
N ASN A 96 -9.18 -5.39 4.68
CA ASN A 96 -9.82 -4.70 5.80
C ASN A 96 -8.81 -4.45 6.93
N LYS A 97 -9.31 -3.91 8.05
CA LYS A 97 -8.50 -3.61 9.24
C LYS A 97 -7.80 -4.86 9.83
N ALA A 98 -8.46 -6.02 9.82
CA ALA A 98 -7.86 -7.26 10.33
C ALA A 98 -6.66 -7.71 9.49
N GLY A 99 -6.70 -7.52 8.16
CA GLY A 99 -5.55 -7.78 7.30
C GLY A 99 -4.37 -6.83 7.56
N LEU A 100 -4.65 -5.56 7.89
CA LEU A 100 -3.61 -4.61 8.33
C LEU A 100 -3.00 -5.04 9.66
N GLU A 101 -3.83 -5.39 10.64
CA GLU A 101 -3.39 -5.87 11.96
C GLU A 101 -2.51 -7.12 11.82
N LEU A 102 -2.88 -8.07 10.95
CA LEU A 102 -2.10 -9.27 10.64
C LEU A 102 -0.70 -8.94 10.07
N LEU A 103 -0.62 -8.03 9.09
CA LEU A 103 0.66 -7.62 8.51
C LEU A 103 1.55 -6.89 9.53
N MET A 104 0.95 -6.02 10.36
CA MET A 104 1.64 -5.29 11.42
C MET A 104 2.14 -6.21 12.54
N GLU A 105 1.37 -7.23 12.89
CA GLU A 105 1.77 -8.26 13.84
C GLU A 105 3.01 -9.00 13.33
N TYR A 106 2.98 -9.47 12.08
CA TYR A 106 4.15 -10.13 11.48
C TYR A 106 5.36 -9.19 11.40
N TYR A 107 5.16 -7.93 11.00
CA TYR A 107 6.24 -6.94 10.96
C TYR A 107 6.87 -6.72 12.33
N SER A 108 6.06 -6.73 13.40
CA SER A 108 6.53 -6.63 14.78
C SER A 108 7.35 -7.84 15.20
N GLN A 109 6.96 -9.06 14.80
CA GLN A 109 7.76 -10.26 15.04
C GLN A 109 9.12 -10.18 14.33
N LEU A 110 9.18 -9.66 13.11
CA LEU A 110 10.46 -9.43 12.42
C LEU A 110 11.37 -8.45 13.18
N TYR A 111 10.81 -7.46 13.88
CA TYR A 111 11.60 -6.56 14.72
C TYR A 111 12.25 -7.31 15.90
N PHE A 112 11.48 -8.15 16.61
CA PHE A 112 12.02 -8.94 17.72
C PHE A 112 13.03 -9.99 17.25
N LEU A 113 12.79 -10.63 16.10
CA LEU A 113 13.72 -11.57 15.51
C LEU A 113 15.05 -10.91 15.15
N ASP A 114 15.03 -9.71 14.56
CA ASP A 114 16.23 -8.94 14.21
C ASP A 114 17.12 -8.73 15.43
N ASN A 115 16.52 -8.23 16.51
CA ASN A 115 17.24 -7.90 17.74
C ASN A 115 17.83 -9.12 18.47
N ARG A 116 17.30 -10.32 18.23
CA ARG A 116 17.71 -11.54 18.95
C ARG A 116 18.58 -12.48 18.12
N PHE A 117 18.28 -12.66 16.84
CA PHE A 117 18.88 -13.71 16.00
C PHE A 117 19.72 -13.17 14.84
N PHE A 118 19.64 -11.88 14.52
CA PHE A 118 20.41 -11.28 13.43
C PHE A 118 21.54 -10.43 14.01
N SER A 119 22.74 -11.00 14.02
CA SER A 119 23.99 -10.34 14.39
C SER A 119 24.94 -10.29 13.19
N PRO A 120 25.84 -9.31 13.06
CA PRO A 120 26.79 -9.23 11.94
C PRO A 120 27.61 -10.51 11.71
N HIS A 121 27.80 -11.33 12.75
CA HIS A 121 28.57 -12.57 12.70
C HIS A 121 27.71 -13.82 12.52
N GLN A 122 26.38 -13.70 12.56
CA GLN A 122 25.47 -14.83 12.54
C GLN A 122 24.58 -14.78 11.30
N ASN A 123 24.57 -15.88 10.55
CA ASN A 123 23.79 -15.98 9.34
C ASN A 123 22.86 -17.20 9.41
N LEU A 124 21.56 -16.95 9.48
CA LEU A 124 20.52 -17.98 9.57
C LEU A 124 20.34 -18.80 8.28
N GLY A 125 21.00 -18.43 7.17
CA GLY A 125 20.84 -19.17 5.91
C GLY A 125 19.48 -18.99 5.22
N LEU A 126 18.62 -18.11 5.74
CA LEU A 126 17.31 -17.83 5.20
C LEU A 126 17.39 -17.06 3.87
N PHE A 127 16.53 -17.45 2.92
CA PHE A 127 16.32 -16.73 1.67
C PHE A 127 14.86 -16.28 1.58
N PHE A 128 14.65 -14.98 1.58
CA PHE A 128 13.34 -14.38 1.43
C PHE A 128 13.05 -14.20 -0.05
N HIS A 129 11.98 -14.84 -0.53
CA HIS A 129 11.56 -14.78 -1.94
C HIS A 129 10.31 -13.91 -2.07
N TRP A 130 10.38 -12.85 -2.88
CA TRP A 130 9.27 -11.93 -3.13
C TRP A 130 9.09 -11.66 -4.61
N TYR A 131 7.86 -11.39 -5.01
CA TYR A 131 7.47 -11.03 -6.36
C TYR A 131 7.04 -9.57 -6.38
N ASP A 132 7.52 -8.82 -7.36
CA ASP A 132 7.09 -7.45 -7.58
C ASP A 132 5.59 -7.37 -7.90
N SER A 133 4.88 -6.41 -7.32
CA SER A 133 3.42 -6.30 -7.43
C SER A 133 2.93 -5.77 -8.77
N LEU A 134 3.81 -5.18 -9.58
CA LEU A 134 3.47 -4.57 -10.87
C LEU A 134 3.88 -5.47 -12.05
N THR A 135 5.09 -6.03 -11.95
CA THR A 135 5.74 -6.79 -13.03
C THR A 135 5.78 -8.29 -12.78
N GLY A 136 5.57 -8.74 -11.54
CA GLY A 136 5.71 -10.15 -11.16
C GLY A 136 7.15 -10.66 -11.15
N VAL A 137 8.16 -9.80 -11.35
CA VAL A 137 9.57 -10.21 -11.40
C VAL A 137 10.00 -10.74 -10.02
N PRO A 138 10.58 -11.95 -9.94
CA PRO A 138 11.05 -12.51 -8.68
C PRO A 138 12.32 -11.81 -8.20
N SER A 139 12.40 -11.59 -6.89
CA SER A 139 13.58 -11.10 -6.19
C SER A 139 13.80 -11.93 -4.93
N HIS A 140 15.06 -12.27 -4.63
CA HIS A 140 15.39 -13.03 -3.43
C HIS A 140 16.64 -12.48 -2.76
N GLN A 141 16.60 -12.34 -1.43
CA GLN A 141 17.71 -11.84 -0.63
C GLN A 141 17.78 -12.55 0.72
N ARG A 142 18.95 -12.54 1.33
CA ARG A 142 19.16 -13.08 2.70
C ARG A 142 18.92 -12.06 3.80
N ALA A 143 18.89 -10.77 3.44
CA ALA A 143 18.77 -9.69 4.40
C ALA A 143 17.36 -9.64 4.98
N LEU A 144 17.23 -9.63 6.30
CA LEU A 144 15.95 -9.45 6.99
C LEU A 144 15.29 -8.11 6.61
N ALA A 145 16.10 -7.08 6.34
CA ALA A 145 15.61 -5.80 5.85
C ALA A 145 14.79 -5.92 4.55
N PHE A 146 15.09 -6.89 3.68
CA PHE A 146 14.33 -7.14 2.46
C PHE A 146 12.93 -7.72 2.75
N GLU A 147 12.85 -8.63 3.72
CA GLU A 147 11.60 -9.18 4.23
C GLU A 147 10.75 -8.06 4.87
N LYS A 148 11.34 -7.31 5.81
CA LYS A 148 10.68 -6.16 6.47
C LYS A 148 10.16 -5.14 5.47
N GLY A 149 10.99 -4.76 4.48
CA GLY A 149 10.61 -3.80 3.45
C GLY A 149 9.46 -4.30 2.57
N SER A 150 9.42 -5.59 2.27
CA SER A 150 8.35 -6.17 1.46
C SER A 150 7.02 -6.30 2.22
N VAL A 151 7.06 -6.64 3.51
CA VAL A 151 5.87 -6.61 4.38
C VAL A 151 5.35 -5.17 4.54
N LEU A 152 6.24 -4.21 4.76
CA LEU A 152 5.88 -2.79 4.88
C LEU A 152 5.27 -2.24 3.59
N PHE A 153 5.78 -2.66 2.43
CA PHE A 153 5.16 -2.35 1.15
C PHE A 153 3.71 -2.87 1.10
N ASN A 154 3.46 -4.12 1.51
CA ASN A 154 2.11 -4.69 1.51
C ASN A 154 1.17 -3.97 2.48
N ILE A 155 1.65 -3.48 3.62
CA ILE A 155 0.86 -2.64 4.54
C ILE A 155 0.43 -1.35 3.81
N GLY A 156 1.36 -0.67 3.15
CA GLY A 156 1.06 0.53 2.36
C GLY A 156 0.09 0.26 1.22
N ALA A 157 0.32 -0.81 0.44
CA ALA A 157 -0.56 -1.21 -0.65
C ALA A 157 -1.97 -1.55 -0.14
N LEU A 158 -2.10 -2.24 0.99
CA LEU A 158 -3.41 -2.55 1.59
C LEU A 158 -4.15 -1.29 2.03
N HIS A 159 -3.45 -0.27 2.54
CA HIS A 159 -4.06 1.03 2.79
C HIS A 159 -4.61 1.70 1.53
N THR A 160 -3.87 1.65 0.41
CA THR A 160 -4.38 2.18 -0.88
C THR A 160 -5.61 1.43 -1.36
N GLN A 161 -5.69 0.13 -1.10
CA GLN A 161 -6.86 -0.68 -1.43
C GLN A 161 -8.03 -0.37 -0.50
N ILE A 162 -7.83 -0.13 0.79
CA ILE A 162 -8.95 0.17 1.70
C ILE A 162 -9.51 1.58 1.46
N GLY A 163 -8.65 2.53 1.09
CA GLY A 163 -9.05 3.91 0.83
C GLY A 163 -9.64 4.15 -0.58
N ALA A 164 -9.43 3.23 -1.51
CA ALA A 164 -10.00 3.24 -2.86
C ALA A 164 -11.30 2.43 -2.92
#